data_AF-A0A7W8ZZ69-F1
#
_entry.id   AF-A0A7W8ZZ69-F1
#
_cell.length_a   1.000
_cell.length_b   1.000
_cell.length_c   1.000
_cell.angle_alpha   90.00
_cell.angle_beta   90.00
_cell.angle_gamma   90.00
#
_symmetry.space_group_name_H-M   'P 1'
#
loop_
_entity.id
_entity.type
_entity.pdbx_description
1 polymer ?
#
loop_
_entity_poly.entity_id
_entity_poly.type
_entity_poly.pdbx_seq_one_letter_code
_entity_poly.pdbx_strand_id
1 'polypeptide(L)'
;MSDMRDRFRLVANVVEVVEPTAALPNLPVGRAVWRPEPDFATSAAAWLTAGAAHHTVMSTAVGIEVFHDFAEIARTELLVIDKTTTQRDFTREVRWNQAYYRLAQGL
;
A
#
# COMPACT_ATOMS: atom_id res chain seq x y z
N MET A 1 -0.37 -6.13 5.42
CA MET A 1 0.10 -5.70 6.76
C MET A 1 1.46 -6.32 6.99
N SER A 2 2.48 -5.52 7.29
CA SER A 2 3.83 -5.99 7.58
C SER A 2 4.13 -5.82 9.08
N ASP A 3 4.78 -6.82 9.68
CA ASP A 3 5.34 -6.72 11.02
C ASP A 3 6.71 -6.01 10.95
N MET A 4 6.81 -4.85 11.59
CA MET A 4 8.03 -4.02 11.64
C MET A 4 8.85 -4.30 12.91
N ARG A 5 8.59 -5.42 13.59
CA ARG A 5 9.08 -5.87 14.90
C ARG A 5 8.39 -5.20 16.09
N ASP A 6 8.42 -3.87 16.16
CA ASP A 6 7.88 -3.13 17.30
C ASP A 6 6.44 -2.63 17.06
N ARG A 7 5.92 -2.79 15.85
CA ARG A 7 4.58 -2.33 15.43
C ARG A 7 4.18 -2.99 14.11
N PHE A 8 2.91 -2.83 13.74
CA PHE A 8 2.44 -3.16 12.40
C PHE A 8 2.43 -1.94 11.48
N ARG A 9 2.55 -2.19 10.18
CA ARG A 9 2.36 -1.21 9.10
C ARG A 9 1.35 -1.75 8.08
N LEU A 10 0.34 -0.95 7.80
CA LEU A 10 -0.52 -1.09 6.63
C LEU A 10 0.05 -0.26 5.49
N VAL A 11 0.01 -0.82 4.29
CA VAL A 11 0.36 -0.12 3.06
C VAL A 11 -0.76 -0.41 2.07
N ALA A 12 -1.35 0.65 1.53
CA ALA A 12 -2.45 0.57 0.59
C ALA A 12 -2.04 1.28 -0.71
N ASN A 13 -2.23 0.60 -1.85
CA ASN A 13 -2.01 1.19 -3.17
C ASN A 13 -3.36 1.31 -3.86
N VAL A 14 -3.70 2.51 -4.29
CA VAL A 14 -4.87 2.73 -5.16
C VAL A 14 -4.51 2.19 -6.56
N VAL A 15 -5.34 1.30 -7.08
CA VAL A 15 -5.12 0.67 -8.39
C VAL A 15 -6.42 0.60 -9.18
N GLU A 16 -6.31 0.68 -10.50
CA GLU A 16 -7.40 0.44 -11.44
C GLU A 16 -7.28 -0.99 -11.98
N VAL A 17 -8.30 -1.82 -11.81
CA VAL A 17 -8.35 -3.14 -12.46
C VAL A 17 -8.65 -2.94 -13.94
N VAL A 18 -7.84 -3.54 -14.82
CA VAL A 18 -7.93 -3.37 -16.27
C VAL A 18 -7.98 -4.73 -16.97
N GLU A 19 -8.53 -4.76 -18.17
CA GLU A 19 -8.54 -5.97 -19.00
C GLU A 19 -7.14 -6.32 -19.51
N PRO A 20 -6.80 -7.62 -19.63
CA PRO A 20 -5.58 -8.06 -20.31
C PRO A 20 -5.54 -7.58 -21.76
N THR A 21 -4.38 -7.12 -22.23
CA THR A 21 -4.20 -6.64 -23.61
C THR A 21 -4.14 -7.76 -24.66
N ALA A 22 -4.05 -9.02 -24.23
CA ALA A 22 -4.04 -10.19 -25.08
C ALA A 22 -4.64 -11.41 -24.36
N ALA A 23 -5.07 -12.41 -25.13
CA ALA A 23 -5.49 -13.69 -24.58
C ALA A 23 -4.32 -14.40 -23.88
N LEU A 24 -4.59 -15.02 -22.74
CA LEU A 24 -3.61 -15.80 -21.96
C LEU A 24 -4.09 -17.27 -21.91
N PRO A 25 -3.98 -18.02 -23.04
CA PRO A 25 -4.61 -19.34 -23.19
C PRO A 25 -3.98 -20.43 -22.31
N ASN A 26 -2.72 -20.23 -21.90
CA ASN A 26 -1.96 -21.21 -21.13
C ASN A 26 -1.86 -20.86 -19.63
N LEU A 27 -2.59 -19.84 -19.14
CA LEU A 27 -2.55 -19.45 -17.73
C LEU A 27 -3.66 -20.17 -16.95
N PRO A 28 -3.37 -21.20 -16.14
CA PRO A 28 -4.38 -22.09 -15.56
C PRO A 28 -4.97 -21.59 -14.23
N VAL A 29 -4.86 -20.28 -13.96
CA VAL A 29 -5.24 -19.67 -12.69
C VAL A 29 -6.08 -18.41 -12.89
N GLY A 30 -6.91 -18.08 -11.90
CA GLY A 30 -7.56 -16.78 -11.81
C GLY A 30 -6.50 -15.67 -11.72
N ARG A 31 -6.81 -14.51 -12.30
CA ARG A 31 -5.87 -13.39 -12.43
C ARG A 31 -6.61 -12.07 -12.35
N ALA A 32 -5.90 -11.06 -11.88
CA ALA A 32 -6.26 -9.66 -12.04
C ALA A 32 -5.10 -8.98 -12.76
N VAL A 33 -5.41 -8.06 -13.67
CA VAL A 33 -4.43 -7.11 -14.23
C VAL A 33 -4.85 -5.74 -13.74
N TRP A 34 -3.89 -4.92 -13.31
CA TRP A 34 -4.19 -3.61 -12.78
C TRP A 34 -3.12 -2.58 -13.17
N ARG A 35 -3.52 -1.32 -13.16
CA ARG A 35 -2.64 -0.15 -13.29
C ARG A 35 -2.60 0.56 -11.94
N PRO A 36 -1.44 0.63 -11.27
CA PRO A 36 -1.34 1.35 -10.01
C PRO A 36 -1.22 2.86 -10.23
N GLU A 37 -1.77 3.62 -9.30
CA GLU A 37 -1.49 5.06 -9.19
C GLU A 37 -0.15 5.30 -8.45
N PRO A 38 0.55 6.41 -8.73
CA PRO A 38 0.31 7.33 -9.85
C PRO A 38 0.81 6.74 -11.18
N ASP A 39 1.82 5.87 -11.10
CA ASP A 39 2.38 5.09 -12.19
C ASP A 39 3.11 3.87 -11.61
N PHE A 40 3.43 2.90 -12.47
CA PHE A 40 4.06 1.65 -12.05
C PHE A 40 5.41 1.84 -11.34
N ALA A 41 6.26 2.74 -11.83
CA ALA A 41 7.60 2.91 -11.28
C ALA A 41 7.55 3.57 -9.90
N THR A 42 6.74 4.63 -9.75
CA THR A 42 6.54 5.32 -8.48
C THR A 42 5.86 4.41 -7.46
N SER A 43 4.80 3.71 -7.85
CA SER A 43 4.07 2.78 -6.98
C SER A 43 4.98 1.65 -6.48
N ALA A 44 5.66 0.95 -7.38
CA ALA A 44 6.51 -0.18 -7.02
C ALA A 44 7.65 0.27 -6.10
N ALA A 45 8.27 1.41 -6.39
CA ALA A 45 9.35 1.92 -5.58
C ALA A 45 8.88 2.37 -4.19
N ALA A 46 7.73 3.05 -4.08
CA ALA A 46 7.13 3.41 -2.79
C ALA A 46 6.74 2.15 -1.97
N TRP A 47 6.19 1.12 -2.63
CA TRP A 47 5.86 -0.16 -2.00
C TRP A 47 7.10 -0.84 -1.38
N LEU A 48 8.21 -0.85 -2.13
CA LEU A 48 9.51 -1.34 -1.66
C LEU A 48 10.07 -0.49 -0.53
N THR A 49 10.01 0.85 -0.65
CA THR A 49 10.44 1.78 0.40
C THR A 49 9.67 1.58 1.71
N ALA A 50 8.38 1.26 1.64
CA ALA A 50 7.57 0.98 2.81
C ALA A 50 7.90 -0.36 3.50
N GLY A 51 8.63 -1.27 2.82
CA GLY A 51 8.82 -2.65 3.27
C GLY A 51 7.53 -3.48 3.18
N ALA A 52 6.68 -3.20 2.20
CA ALA A 52 5.41 -3.87 2.05
C ALA A 52 5.58 -5.29 1.47
N ALA A 53 4.70 -6.20 1.90
CA ALA A 53 4.74 -7.61 1.49
C ALA A 53 4.39 -7.81 0.01
N HIS A 54 4.77 -8.97 -0.55
CA HIS A 54 4.34 -9.39 -1.88
C HIS A 54 2.90 -9.93 -1.88
N HIS A 55 2.45 -10.53 -0.77
CA HIS A 55 1.05 -10.92 -0.59
C HIS A 55 0.21 -9.68 -0.26
N THR A 56 -0.89 -9.52 -1.01
CA THR A 56 -1.85 -8.43 -0.84
C THR A 56 -3.27 -8.98 -0.71
N VAL A 57 -4.17 -8.12 -0.24
CA VAL A 57 -5.61 -8.32 -0.37
C VAL A 57 -6.09 -7.26 -1.36
N MET A 58 -6.66 -7.70 -2.48
CA MET A 58 -7.29 -6.80 -3.45
C MET A 58 -8.79 -6.69 -3.14
N SER A 59 -9.32 -5.46 -3.15
CA SER A 59 -10.74 -5.19 -2.95
C SER A 59 -11.27 -4.24 -4.02
N THR A 60 -12.44 -4.55 -4.55
CA THR A 60 -13.25 -3.66 -5.42
C THR A 60 -14.51 -3.16 -4.72
N ALA A 61 -14.72 -3.56 -3.45
CA ALA A 61 -15.93 -3.28 -2.69
C ALA A 61 -15.81 -2.05 -1.76
N VAL A 62 -14.58 -1.66 -1.40
CA VAL A 62 -14.31 -0.54 -0.48
C VAL A 62 -13.17 0.34 -1.00
N GLY A 63 -13.29 1.65 -0.75
CA GLY A 63 -12.29 2.65 -1.08
C GLY A 63 -11.20 2.79 -0.01
N ILE A 64 -10.27 3.72 -0.25
CA ILE A 64 -9.12 3.97 0.64
C ILE A 64 -9.55 4.52 2.00
N GLU A 65 -10.68 5.23 2.05
CA GLU A 65 -11.26 5.85 3.24
C GLU A 65 -11.53 4.80 4.33
N VAL A 66 -12.04 3.62 3.95
CA VAL A 66 -12.28 2.52 4.89
C VAL A 66 -10.98 2.02 5.51
N PHE A 67 -9.88 2.02 4.75
CA PHE A 67 -8.57 1.63 5.29
C PHE A 67 -7.97 2.71 6.19
N HIS A 68 -8.22 4.00 5.92
CA HIS A 68 -7.89 5.09 6.84
C HIS A 68 -8.61 4.91 8.18
N ASP A 69 -9.93 4.76 8.15
CA ASP A 69 -10.74 4.56 9.37
C ASP A 69 -10.29 3.32 10.15
N PHE A 70 -10.05 2.21 9.45
CA PHE A 70 -9.55 0.99 10.07
C PHE A 70 -8.19 1.19 10.74
N ALA A 71 -7.26 1.86 10.07
CA ALA A 71 -5.93 2.12 10.61
C ALA A 71 -5.98 3.00 11.85
N GLU A 72 -6.87 4.00 11.88
CA GLU A 72 -7.11 4.86 13.05
C GLU A 72 -7.68 4.05 14.22
N ILE A 73 -8.75 3.27 14.00
CA ILE A 73 -9.37 2.40 15.02
C ILE A 73 -8.35 1.40 15.58
N ALA A 74 -7.55 0.79 14.68
CA ALA A 74 -6.52 -0.18 15.04
C ALA A 74 -5.24 0.48 15.59
N ARG A 75 -5.14 1.82 15.61
CA ARG A 75 -3.95 2.58 15.99
C ARG A 75 -2.68 2.08 15.31
N THR A 76 -2.80 1.79 14.02
CA THR A 76 -1.74 1.20 13.19
C THR A 76 -1.34 2.19 12.11
N GLU A 77 -0.04 2.26 11.80
CA GLU A 77 0.43 3.09 10.69
C GLU A 77 -0.21 2.66 9.37
N LEU A 78 -0.73 3.62 8.61
CA LEU A 78 -1.10 3.46 7.22
C LEU A 78 -0.23 4.37 6.35
N LEU A 79 0.38 3.79 5.33
CA LEU A 79 0.98 4.52 4.22
C LEU A 79 0.12 4.29 2.98
N VAL A 80 -0.25 5.37 2.30
CA VAL A 80 -1.08 5.33 1.10
C VAL A 80 -0.24 5.69 -0.11
N ILE A 81 -0.40 4.92 -1.18
CA ILE A 81 0.15 5.19 -2.50
C ILE A 81 -1.02 5.47 -3.45
N ASP A 82 -1.09 6.69 -3.95
CA ASP A 82 -2.16 7.20 -4.80
C ASP A 82 -1.62 8.17 -5.87
N LYS A 83 -2.52 8.78 -6.65
CA LYS A 83 -2.20 9.75 -7.71
C LYS A 83 -1.33 10.94 -7.30
N THR A 84 -1.28 11.29 -6.01
CA THR A 84 -0.52 12.44 -5.50
C THR A 84 0.86 12.05 -4.96
N THR A 85 1.13 10.75 -4.87
CA THR A 85 2.34 10.22 -4.26
C THR A 85 3.58 10.59 -5.07
N THR A 86 4.60 11.13 -4.39
CA THR A 86 5.94 11.27 -4.93
C THR A 86 6.93 10.46 -4.09
N GLN A 87 7.97 9.92 -4.73
CA GLN A 87 9.03 9.18 -4.04
C GLN A 87 9.67 9.98 -2.90
N ARG A 88 9.84 11.30 -3.10
CA ARG A 88 10.47 12.19 -2.13
C ARG A 88 9.61 12.32 -0.88
N ASP A 89 8.33 12.61 -1.04
CA ASP A 89 7.44 12.88 0.09
C ASP A 89 7.04 11.59 0.80
N PHE A 90 6.82 10.50 0.05
CA PHE A 90 6.58 9.18 0.64
C PHE A 90 7.77 8.72 1.51
N THR A 91 9.00 8.89 1.04
CA THR A 91 10.20 8.57 1.82
C THR A 91 10.30 9.41 3.10
N ARG A 92 9.89 10.69 3.05
CA ARG A 92 9.87 11.55 4.23
C ARG A 92 8.82 11.10 5.23
N GLU A 93 7.62 10.78 4.76
CA GLU A 93 6.53 10.29 5.59
C GLU A 93 6.92 9.00 6.31
N VAL A 94 7.50 8.02 5.61
CA VAL A 94 8.03 6.78 6.21
C VAL A 94 8.99 7.07 7.37
N ARG A 95 9.87 8.07 7.23
CA ARG A 95 10.85 8.46 8.26
C ARG A 95 10.19 9.18 9.43
N TRP A 96 9.28 10.10 9.17
CA TRP A 96 8.54 10.83 10.19
C TRP A 96 7.67 9.90 11.03
N ASN A 97 6.94 9.01 10.35
CA ASN A 97 6.12 8.00 11.01
C ASN A 97 6.96 7.06 11.86
N GLN A 98 8.15 6.66 11.39
CA GLN A 98 9.02 5.81 12.19
C GLN A 98 9.42 6.44 13.52
N ALA A 99 9.65 7.76 13.55
CA ALA A 99 9.87 8.48 14.81
C ALA A 99 8.58 8.59 15.64
N TYR A 100 7.46 8.98 15.02
CA TYR A 100 6.18 9.15 15.70
C TYR A 100 5.72 7.86 16.38
N TYR A 101 5.62 6.76 15.65
CA TYR A 101 5.13 5.49 16.18
C TYR A 101 6.07 4.89 17.24
N ARG A 102 7.37 5.21 17.20
CA ARG A 102 8.29 4.82 18.26
C ARG A 102 8.07 5.62 19.55
N LEU A 103 7.82 6.92 19.44
CA LEU A 103 7.54 7.80 20.58
C LEU A 103 6.15 7.54 21.19
N ALA A 104 5.15 7.29 20.34
CA ALA A 104 3.78 7.05 20.76
C ALA A 104 3.59 5.75 21.56
N GLN A 105 4.53 4.79 21.49
CA GLN A 105 4.49 3.59 22.34
C GLN A 105 4.66 3.88 23.84
N GLY A 106 5.18 5.05 24.20
CA GLY A 106 5.35 5.47 25.60
C GLY A 106 4.25 6.42 26.10
N LEU A 107 3.25 6.74 25.28
CA LEU A 107 2.09 7.58 25.62
C LEU A 107 0.88 6.71 25.92
#